data_AF-A0A0E9MQ11-F1
#
_entry.id   AF-A0A0E9MQ11-F1
#
_cell.length_a   1.000
_cell.length_b   1.000
_cell.length_c   1.000
_cell.angle_alpha   90.00
_cell.angle_beta   90.00
_cell.angle_gamma   90.00
#
_symmetry.space_group_name_H-M   'P 1'
#
loop_
_entity.id
_entity.type
_entity.pdbx_description
1 polymer ?
#
loop_
_entity_poly.entity_id
_entity_poly.type
_entity_poly.pdbx_seq_one_letter_code
_entity_poly.pdbx_strand_id
1 'polypeptide(L)'
;MYGDSEACARGDTAVLVRVDGFKEREGTLRVQIYGSNPADFLAKGKKLRRIDVPVAKTGRMEVCVALPAPGAYAVAVRHDMDGNGKSGWSDGGGFSRNPKLSLFHLKPSYNDVAIEVGRGVRPVDVRLLYRNGLSIGPARES
;
A
#
# COMPACT_ATOMS: atom_id res chain seq x y z
N MET A 1 8.64 11.13 6.96
CA MET A 1 8.49 10.49 5.64
C MET A 1 9.54 9.41 5.48
N TYR A 2 9.17 8.21 5.02
CA TYR A 2 10.07 7.07 4.79
C TYR A 2 10.26 6.80 3.29
N GLY A 3 11.18 5.88 2.93
CA GLY A 3 11.39 5.44 1.56
C GLY A 3 12.24 6.39 0.73
N ASP A 4 11.88 6.60 -0.54
CA ASP A 4 12.60 7.46 -1.50
C ASP A 4 12.37 8.95 -1.23
N SER A 5 12.53 9.40 0.01
CA SER A 5 12.12 10.71 0.50
C SER A 5 12.65 11.89 -0.33
N GLU A 6 13.87 11.79 -0.86
CA GLU A 6 14.44 12.82 -1.72
C GLU A 6 13.67 13.04 -3.02
N ALA A 7 13.13 11.97 -3.63
CA ALA A 7 12.34 12.09 -4.85
C ALA A 7 11.08 12.91 -4.60
N CYS A 8 10.42 12.70 -3.46
CA CYS A 8 9.29 13.54 -3.07
C CYS A 8 9.71 14.97 -2.72
N ALA A 9 10.86 15.16 -2.05
CA ALA A 9 11.35 16.49 -1.70
C ALA A 9 11.71 17.34 -2.94
N ARG A 10 12.28 16.72 -3.98
CA ARG A 10 12.63 17.39 -5.25
C ARG A 10 11.44 17.61 -6.18
N GLY A 11 10.30 16.97 -5.92
CA GLY A 11 9.16 17.02 -6.84
C GLY A 11 9.34 16.12 -8.06
N ASP A 12 10.12 15.05 -7.97
CA ASP A 12 10.28 14.05 -9.02
C ASP A 12 8.96 13.28 -9.23
N THR A 13 8.87 12.49 -10.32
CA THR A 13 7.71 11.59 -10.52
C THR A 13 7.71 10.53 -9.42
N ALA A 14 6.77 10.64 -8.48
CA ALA A 14 6.71 9.78 -7.31
C ALA A 14 5.28 9.67 -6.78
N VAL A 15 5.04 8.66 -5.94
CA VAL A 15 3.84 8.60 -5.09
C VAL A 15 4.23 8.81 -3.64
N LEU A 16 3.49 9.68 -2.96
CA LEU A 16 3.54 9.80 -1.50
C LEU A 16 2.40 8.97 -0.93
N VAL A 17 2.69 7.73 -0.55
CA VAL A 17 1.72 6.80 0.00
C VAL A 17 1.52 7.10 1.47
N ARG A 18 0.33 7.58 1.80
CA ARG A 18 -0.04 7.99 3.15
C ARG A 18 -0.97 6.94 3.75
N VAL A 19 -0.46 6.18 4.71
CA VAL A 19 -1.11 4.99 5.26
C VAL A 19 -1.68 5.26 6.65
N ASP A 20 -2.94 4.88 6.85
CA ASP A 20 -3.62 4.91 8.15
C ASP A 20 -4.36 3.60 8.45
N GLY A 21 -5.05 3.54 9.60
CA GLY A 21 -5.86 2.39 10.00
C GLY A 21 -5.07 1.23 10.59
N PHE A 22 -3.86 1.47 11.09
CA PHE A 22 -3.06 0.43 11.78
C PHE A 22 -3.84 -0.17 12.94
N LYS A 23 -3.97 -1.50 12.96
CA LYS A 23 -4.58 -2.24 14.06
C LYS A 23 -3.64 -2.28 15.26
N GLU A 24 -2.38 -2.64 15.01
CA GLU A 24 -1.30 -2.64 16.00
C GLU A 24 -0.17 -1.71 15.55
N ARG A 25 0.67 -1.27 16.49
CA ARG A 25 1.79 -0.33 16.26
C ARG A 25 3.14 -1.04 16.32
N GLU A 26 3.21 -2.15 15.61
CA GLU A 26 4.35 -3.05 15.52
C GLU A 26 4.45 -3.70 14.14
N GLY A 27 5.47 -4.52 13.92
CA GLY A 27 5.67 -5.18 12.64
C GLY A 27 6.17 -4.25 11.54
N THR A 28 5.90 -4.63 10.29
CA THR A 28 6.45 -3.99 9.08
C THR A 28 5.34 -3.50 8.16
N LEU A 29 5.45 -2.24 7.73
CA LEU A 29 4.68 -1.69 6.63
C LEU A 29 5.41 -1.95 5.32
N ARG A 30 4.76 -2.65 4.39
CA ARG A 30 5.25 -2.90 3.04
C ARG A 30 4.41 -2.14 2.03
N VAL A 31 5.06 -1.30 1.24
CA VAL A 31 4.45 -0.58 0.11
C VAL A 31 5.01 -1.14 -1.19
N GLN A 32 4.13 -1.52 -2.12
CA GLN A 32 4.49 -2.08 -3.42
C GLN A 32 3.83 -1.31 -4.54
N ILE A 33 4.58 -1.12 -5.63
CA ILE A 33 4.11 -0.46 -6.85
C ILE A 33 4.07 -1.47 -7.99
N TYR A 34 2.98 -1.43 -8.74
CA TYR A 34 2.76 -2.19 -9.97
C TYR A 34 2.51 -1.21 -11.13
N GLY A 35 3.01 -1.57 -12.33
CA GLY A 35 2.86 -0.75 -13.53
C GLY A 35 1.47 -0.84 -14.17
N SER A 36 1.39 -0.51 -15.46
CA SER A 36 0.13 -0.41 -16.22
C SER A 36 -0.46 -1.74 -16.68
N ASN A 37 0.30 -2.84 -16.64
CA ASN A 37 -0.17 -4.14 -17.11
C ASN A 37 -1.02 -4.86 -16.04
N PRO A 38 -2.34 -5.08 -16.27
CA PRO A 38 -3.19 -5.75 -15.29
C PRO A 38 -2.75 -7.16 -14.92
N ALA A 39 -2.12 -7.90 -15.84
CA ALA A 39 -1.65 -9.27 -15.60
C ALA A 39 -0.47 -9.35 -14.62
N ASP A 40 0.27 -8.25 -14.45
CA ASP A 40 1.39 -8.15 -13.53
C ASP A 40 0.94 -7.77 -12.10
N PHE A 41 -0.28 -7.27 -11.95
CA PHE A 41 -0.80 -6.82 -10.66
C PHE A 41 -0.87 -7.98 -9.65
N LEU A 42 -0.19 -7.83 -8.51
CA LEU A 42 -0.05 -8.84 -7.44
C LEU A 42 0.60 -10.17 -7.85
N ALA A 43 1.05 -10.30 -9.09
CA ALA A 43 1.80 -11.47 -9.53
C ALA A 43 3.19 -11.49 -8.89
N LYS A 44 3.68 -12.70 -8.58
CA LYS A 44 4.98 -12.90 -7.94
C LYS A 44 6.09 -12.39 -8.86
N GLY A 45 6.98 -11.55 -8.30
CA GLY A 45 8.13 -10.99 -9.04
C GLY A 45 7.79 -9.85 -10.00
N LYS A 46 6.51 -9.44 -10.11
CA LYS A 46 6.04 -8.46 -11.09
C LYS A 46 5.89 -7.03 -10.55
N LYS A 47 6.15 -6.82 -9.26
CA LYS A 47 6.22 -5.48 -8.65
C LYS A 47 7.40 -4.70 -9.22
N LEU A 48 7.21 -3.42 -9.50
CA LEU A 48 8.27 -2.52 -9.97
C LEU A 48 9.14 -2.05 -8.80
N ARG A 49 8.50 -1.68 -7.69
CA ARG A 49 9.15 -1.18 -6.48
C ARG A 49 8.54 -1.83 -5.25
N ARG A 50 9.35 -1.93 -4.20
CA ARG A 50 8.94 -2.36 -2.85
C ARG A 50 9.75 -1.57 -1.83
N ILE A 51 9.08 -1.03 -0.83
CA ILE A 51 9.68 -0.41 0.33
C ILE A 51 9.07 -1.07 1.57
N ASP A 52 9.93 -1.57 2.45
CA ASP A 52 9.56 -2.15 3.74
C ASP A 52 10.12 -1.24 4.84
N VAL A 53 9.28 -0.81 5.77
CA VAL A 53 9.67 0.09 6.88
C VAL A 53 9.02 -0.38 8.18
N PRO A 54 9.68 -0.22 9.34
CA PRO A 54 9.06 -0.54 10.62
C PRO A 54 7.84 0.35 10.86
N VAL A 55 6.77 -0.22 11.41
CA VAL A 55 5.56 0.56 11.73
C VAL A 55 5.86 1.57 12.82
N ALA A 56 5.50 2.83 12.57
CA ALA A 56 5.66 3.91 13.53
C ALA A 56 4.76 3.70 14.76
N LYS A 57 5.25 4.09 15.93
CA LYS A 57 4.54 3.91 17.21
C LYS A 57 3.21 4.66 17.29
N THR A 58 3.06 5.75 16.55
CA THR A 58 1.84 6.56 16.54
C THR A 58 1.58 7.16 15.16
N GLY A 59 0.37 7.71 14.98
CA GLY A 59 0.06 8.58 13.86
C GLY A 59 -0.06 7.88 12.51
N ARG A 60 -0.13 8.70 11.47
CA ARG A 60 -0.14 8.25 10.07
C ARG A 60 1.28 8.00 9.60
N MET A 61 1.47 7.04 8.69
CA MET A 61 2.77 6.82 8.04
C MET A 61 2.75 7.38 6.63
N GLU A 62 3.87 7.99 6.21
CA GLU A 62 4.04 8.49 4.85
C GLU A 62 5.29 7.88 4.23
N VAL A 63 5.11 7.18 3.12
CA VAL A 63 6.17 6.47 2.40
C VAL A 63 6.25 7.04 0.98
N CYS A 64 7.36 7.66 0.64
CA CYS A 64 7.63 8.09 -0.71
C CYS A 64 8.16 6.92 -1.54
N VAL A 65 7.63 6.75 -2.76
CA VAL A 65 8.16 5.79 -3.74
C VAL A 65 8.35 6.49 -5.07
N ALA A 66 9.60 6.57 -5.53
CA ALA A 66 9.93 7.12 -6.83
C ALA A 66 9.45 6.19 -7.95
N LEU A 67 9.00 6.79 -9.06
CA LEU A 67 8.49 6.08 -10.23
C LEU A 67 9.40 6.33 -11.43
N PRO A 68 9.53 5.34 -12.34
CA PRO A 68 10.42 5.47 -13.48
C PRO A 68 9.98 6.55 -14.48
N ALA A 69 8.66 6.78 -14.60
CA ALA A 69 8.07 7.77 -15.51
C ALA A 69 6.61 8.06 -15.14
N PRO A 70 6.02 9.16 -15.64
CA PRO A 70 4.57 9.36 -15.58
C PRO A 70 3.81 8.19 -16.23
N GLY A 71 2.62 7.87 -15.70
CA GLY A 71 1.75 6.82 -16.24
C GLY A 71 0.80 6.21 -15.20
N ALA A 72 0.16 5.10 -15.58
CA ALA A 72 -0.75 4.35 -14.73
C ALA A 72 -0.02 3.38 -13.80
N TYR A 73 -0.37 3.43 -12.52
CA TYR A 73 0.20 2.59 -11.48
C TYR A 73 -0.86 2.07 -10.52
N ALA A 74 -0.56 0.98 -9.83
CA ALA A 74 -1.33 0.52 -8.68
C ALA A 74 -0.43 0.42 -7.45
N VAL A 75 -0.96 0.86 -6.30
CA VAL A 75 -0.30 0.77 -5.00
C VAL A 75 -0.95 -0.35 -4.20
N ALA A 76 -0.15 -1.27 -3.68
CA ALA A 76 -0.56 -2.27 -2.71
C ALA A 76 0.22 -2.09 -1.41
N VAL A 77 -0.49 -2.05 -0.29
CA VAL A 77 0.08 -1.90 1.04
C VAL A 77 -0.25 -3.13 1.86
N ARG A 78 0.75 -3.64 2.59
CA ARG A 78 0.56 -4.71 3.57
C ARG A 78 1.12 -4.26 4.92
N HIS A 79 0.36 -4.54 5.98
CA HIS A 79 0.83 -4.49 7.35
C HIS A 79 1.10 -5.92 7.82
N ASP A 80 2.39 -6.27 7.87
CA ASP A 80 2.90 -7.55 8.35
C ASP A 80 3.13 -7.45 9.86
N MET A 81 2.15 -7.88 10.66
CA MET A 81 2.17 -7.66 12.10
C MET A 81 3.13 -8.62 12.82
N ASP A 82 3.18 -9.88 12.39
CA ASP A 82 4.03 -10.89 13.04
C ASP A 82 5.46 -10.94 12.48
N GLY A 83 5.74 -10.17 11.42
CA GLY A 83 7.07 -10.00 10.86
C GLY A 83 7.59 -11.23 10.12
N ASN A 84 6.74 -12.23 9.86
CA ASN A 84 7.19 -13.49 9.26
C ASN A 84 7.38 -13.39 7.72
N GLY A 85 7.03 -12.26 7.11
CA GLY A 85 7.20 -12.01 5.69
C GLY A 85 6.19 -12.69 4.77
N LYS A 86 5.30 -13.53 5.32
CA LYS A 86 4.25 -14.31 4.65
C LYS A 86 2.89 -13.70 4.94
N SER A 87 1.93 -13.88 4.03
CA SER A 87 0.56 -13.42 4.27
C SER A 87 -0.08 -14.26 5.39
N GLY A 88 -0.20 -13.67 6.57
CA GLY A 88 -0.79 -14.31 7.76
C GLY A 88 -2.28 -14.04 7.90
N TRP A 89 -2.91 -14.76 8.84
CA TRP A 89 -4.31 -14.52 9.24
C TRP A 89 -4.46 -13.17 9.97
N SER A 90 -3.40 -12.66 10.59
CA SER A 90 -3.40 -11.41 11.35
C SER A 90 -3.22 -10.18 10.45
N ASP A 91 -2.46 -10.28 9.36
CA ASP A 91 -2.06 -9.15 8.52
C ASP A 91 -3.19 -8.23 8.05
N GLY A 92 -2.85 -6.95 7.91
CA GLY A 92 -3.68 -5.95 7.27
C GLY A 92 -3.24 -5.67 5.84
N GLY A 93 -4.15 -5.15 5.03
CA GLY A 93 -3.85 -4.75 3.66
C GLY A 93 -4.70 -3.58 3.20
N GLY A 94 -4.22 -2.89 2.16
CA GLY A 94 -4.92 -1.80 1.51
C GLY A 94 -4.37 -1.55 0.11
N PHE A 95 -5.12 -0.80 -0.69
CA PHE A 95 -4.73 -0.49 -2.06
C PHE A 95 -5.01 0.98 -2.38
N SER A 96 -4.36 1.51 -3.42
CA SER A 96 -4.77 2.78 -4.01
C SER A 96 -6.27 2.74 -4.38
N ARG A 97 -6.93 3.90 -4.26
CA ARG A 97 -8.39 4.08 -4.42
C ARG A 97 -9.28 3.40 -3.38
N ASN A 98 -8.73 2.67 -2.41
CA ASN A 98 -9.46 2.04 -1.31
C ASN A 98 -10.73 1.31 -1.76
N PRO A 99 -10.64 0.33 -2.69
CA PRO A 99 -11.80 -0.43 -3.13
C PRO A 99 -12.41 -1.21 -1.95
N LYS A 100 -13.70 -1.54 -2.06
CA LYS A 100 -14.35 -2.43 -1.09
C LYS A 100 -13.76 -3.83 -1.21
N LEU A 101 -13.31 -4.39 -0.09
CA LEU A 101 -12.80 -5.75 0.00
C LEU A 101 -13.80 -6.64 0.77
N SER A 102 -13.77 -7.93 0.48
CA SER A 102 -14.55 -8.94 1.21
C SER A 102 -13.76 -10.25 1.30
N LEU A 103 -14.21 -11.20 2.11
CA LEU A 103 -13.55 -12.51 2.22
C LEU A 103 -13.50 -13.30 0.91
N PHE A 104 -14.47 -13.07 0.01
CA PHE A 104 -14.50 -13.68 -1.32
C PHE A 104 -13.72 -12.87 -2.36
N HIS A 105 -13.37 -11.62 -2.05
CA HIS A 105 -12.70 -10.68 -2.97
C HIS A 105 -11.67 -9.85 -2.22
N LEU A 106 -10.61 -10.50 -1.73
CA LEU A 106 -9.51 -9.87 -0.98
C LEU A 106 -8.54 -9.12 -1.88
N LYS A 107 -8.46 -9.52 -3.15
CA LYS A 107 -7.60 -8.92 -4.17
C LYS A 107 -8.51 -8.24 -5.18
N PRO A 108 -8.54 -6.90 -5.22
CA PRO A 108 -9.32 -6.17 -6.22
C PRO A 108 -8.77 -6.40 -7.63
N SER A 109 -9.54 -6.06 -8.65
CA SER A 109 -8.98 -6.00 -10.01
C SER A 109 -8.02 -4.82 -10.13
N TYR A 110 -7.09 -4.87 -11.09
CA TYR A 110 -6.19 -3.74 -11.36
C TYR A 110 -6.96 -2.44 -11.62
N ASN A 111 -8.06 -2.51 -12.38
CA ASN A 111 -8.85 -1.35 -12.76
C ASN A 111 -9.53 -0.65 -11.57
N ASP A 112 -9.79 -1.37 -10.48
CA ASP A 112 -10.36 -0.80 -9.26
C ASP A 112 -9.35 0.05 -8.48
N VAL A 113 -8.06 -0.19 -8.69
CA VAL A 113 -6.97 0.41 -7.89
C VAL A 113 -6.02 1.28 -8.70
N ALA A 114 -6.06 1.20 -10.03
CA ALA A 114 -5.18 1.97 -10.91
C ALA A 114 -5.37 3.48 -10.71
N ILE A 115 -4.25 4.20 -10.63
CA ILE A 115 -4.17 5.65 -10.51
C ILE A 115 -3.22 6.20 -11.58
N GLU A 116 -3.54 7.38 -12.10
CA GLU A 116 -2.66 8.12 -12.99
C GLU A 116 -1.68 8.98 -12.19
N VAL A 117 -0.40 8.92 -12.55
CA VAL A 117 0.66 9.73 -11.96
C VAL A 117 1.31 10.56 -13.06
N GLY A 118 1.21 11.89 -12.94
CA GLY A 118 1.85 12.85 -13.84
C GLY A 118 3.31 13.12 -13.47
N ARG A 119 3.88 14.18 -14.05
CA ARG A 119 5.18 14.70 -13.60
C ARG A 119 5.00 15.32 -12.21
N GLY A 120 5.71 14.81 -11.23
CA GLY A 120 5.67 15.27 -9.84
C GLY A 120 5.12 14.24 -8.85
N VAL A 121 4.92 14.71 -7.61
CA VAL A 121 4.50 13.84 -6.50
C VAL A 121 2.99 13.74 -6.46
N ARG A 122 2.47 12.51 -6.56
CA ARG A 122 1.04 12.21 -6.37
C ARG A 122 0.80 11.66 -4.95
N PRO A 123 0.06 12.38 -4.08
CA PRO A 123 -0.39 11.80 -2.82
C PRO A 123 -1.38 10.65 -3.06
N VAL A 124 -1.24 9.56 -2.30
CA VAL A 124 -2.12 8.39 -2.37
C VAL A 124 -2.50 7.98 -0.95
N ASP A 125 -3.78 8.13 -0.62
CA ASP A 125 -4.31 7.70 0.67
C ASP A 125 -4.67 6.21 0.64
N VAL A 126 -4.10 5.44 1.56
CA VAL A 126 -4.42 4.02 1.72
C VAL A 126 -4.84 3.74 3.15
N ARG A 127 -6.04 3.20 3.32
CA ARG A 127 -6.56 2.76 4.62
C ARG A 127 -6.39 1.26 4.75
N LEU A 128 -5.74 0.84 5.83
CA LEU A 128 -5.57 -0.58 6.13
C LEU A 128 -6.89 -1.20 6.58
N LEU A 129 -7.20 -2.35 5.99
CA LEU A 129 -8.31 -3.21 6.35
C LEU A 129 -7.78 -4.55 6.87
N TYR A 130 -8.51 -5.13 7.80
CA TYR A 130 -8.19 -6.39 8.49
C TYR A 130 -9.40 -7.29 8.46
N ARG A 131 -9.16 -8.59 8.69
CA ARG A 131 -10.25 -9.52 8.91
C ARG A 131 -10.83 -9.39 10.31
N ASN A 132 -12.14 -9.19 10.36
CA ASN A 132 -12.96 -9.10 11.56
C ASN A 132 -14.00 -10.24 11.53
N GLY A 133 -13.59 -11.44 11.95
CA GLY A 133 -14.43 -12.64 11.85
C GLY A 133 -14.75 -12.98 10.39
N LEU A 134 -16.03 -12.88 10.02
CA LEU A 134 -16.54 -13.15 8.67
C LEU A 134 -16.55 -11.92 7.73
N SER A 135 -15.86 -10.85 8.10
CA SER A 135 -15.84 -9.61 7.31
C SER A 135 -14.42 -9.06 7.15
N ILE A 136 -14.22 -8.20 6.13
CA ILE A 136 -13.03 -7.36 5.98
C ILE A 136 -13.45 -5.91 6.23
N GLY A 137 -12.70 -5.20 7.05
CA GLY A 137 -13.00 -3.81 7.37
C GLY A 137 -11.89 -3.13 8.15
N PRO A 138 -12.09 -1.86 8.56
CA PRO A 138 -11.14 -1.16 9.41
C PRO A 138 -10.80 -1.96 10.68
N ALA A 139 -9.63 -1.68 11.26
CA ALA A 139 -9.34 -2.14 12.61
C ALA A 139 -10.50 -1.74 13.54
N ARG A 140 -11.00 -2.69 14.34
CA ARG A 140 -11.96 -2.34 15.38
C ARG A 140 -11.23 -1.51 16.43
N GLU A 141 -11.84 -0.39 16.83
CA GLU A 141 -11.42 0.31 18.03
C GLU A 141 -11.59 -0.66 19.20
N SER A 142 -10.50 -0.86 19.95
CA SER A 142 -10.47 -1.62 21.19
C SER A 142 -10.96 -0.76 22.35
#